data_AF-A0A2S8NU26-F1
#
_entry.id   AF-A0A2S8NU26-F1
#
_cell.length_a   1.000
_cell.length_b   1.000
_cell.length_c   1.000
_cell.angle_alpha   90.00
_cell.angle_beta   90.00
_cell.angle_gamma   90.00
#
_symmetry.space_group_name_H-M   'P 1'
#
loop_
_entity.id
_entity.type
_entity.pdbx_description
1 polymer ?
#
loop_
_entity_poly.entity_id
_entity_poly.type
_entity_poly.pdbx_seq_one_letter_code
_entity_poly.pdbx_strand_id
1 'polypeptide(L)' 'MRIKNLNQRTKLWYQHRKKYINASEIASITGLDPFRSMEQLVHDKLFGTTFT' A
#
# COMPACT_ATOMS: atom_id res chain seq x y z
N MET A 1 11.38 4.08 17.17
CA MET A 1 10.36 3.34 16.39
C MET A 1 9.75 2.27 17.30
N ARG A 2 8.44 2.27 17.55
CA ARG A 2 7.79 1.17 18.30
C ARG A 2 7.32 0.12 17.30
N ILE A 3 7.81 -1.11 17.44
CA ILE A 3 7.35 -2.25 16.63
C ILE A 3 5.88 -2.49 16.99
N LYS A 4 5.01 -2.50 15.97
CA LYS A 4 3.59 -2.84 16.15
C LYS A 4 3.39 -4.30 15.80
N ASN A 5 2.85 -5.07 16.74
CA ASN A 5 2.42 -6.45 16.50
C ASN A 5 1.09 -6.42 15.74
N LEU A 6 1.16 -6.29 14.42
CA LEU A 6 0.01 -6.35 13.53
C LEU A 6 0.00 -7.71 12.82
N ASN A 7 -1.04 -8.50 13.05
CA ASN A 7 -1.25 -9.75 12.33
C ASN A 7 -1.57 -9.44 10.87
N GLN A 8 -0.86 -10.09 9.94
CA GLN A 8 -1.12 -9.93 8.51
C GLN A 8 -2.56 -10.31 8.17
N ARG A 9 -3.10 -9.72 7.09
CA ARG A 9 -4.48 -9.94 6.61
C ARG A 9 -5.58 -9.52 7.59
N THR A 10 -5.26 -8.72 8.61
CA THR A 10 -6.26 -8.11 9.49
C THR A 10 -6.61 -6.69 9.06
N LYS A 11 -7.81 -6.22 9.40
CA LYS A 11 -8.27 -4.85 9.13
C LYS A 11 -7.26 -3.79 9.61
N LEU A 12 -6.72 -3.96 10.82
CA LEU A 12 -5.73 -3.04 11.39
C LEU A 12 -4.43 -3.03 10.58
N TRP A 13 -4.00 -4.19 10.08
CA TRP A 13 -2.83 -4.30 9.20
C TRP A 13 -3.05 -3.59 7.86
N TYR A 14 -4.21 -3.77 7.23
CA TYR A 14 -4.57 -3.04 6.01
C TYR A 14 -4.62 -1.52 6.23
N GLN A 15 -5.29 -1.08 7.31
CA GLN A 15 -5.35 0.34 7.67
C GLN A 15 -3.97 0.93 7.95
N HIS A 16 -3.07 0.16 8.58
CA HIS A 16 -1.69 0.58 8.78
C HIS A 16 -0.96 0.77 7.45
N ARG A 17 -1.07 -0.20 6.54
CA ARG A 17 -0.45 -0.16 5.20
C ARG A 17 -0.96 0.96 4.30
N LYS A 18 -2.18 1.46 4.50
CA LYS A 18 -2.69 2.64 3.77
C LYS A 18 -1.90 3.91 4.09
N LYS A 19 -1.32 4.02 5.29
CA LYS A 19 -0.66 5.25 5.77
C LYS A 19 0.79 5.42 5.31
N TYR A 20 1.41 4.37 4.78
CA TYR A 20 2.84 4.35 4.45
C TYR A 20 3.07 3.71 3.10
N ILE A 21 4.18 4.06 2.46
CA ILE A 21 4.71 3.29 1.32
C ILE A 21 5.26 1.97 1.84
N ASN A 22 4.84 0.88 1.22
CA ASN A 22 5.24 -0.47 1.56
C ASN A 22 6.25 -1.01 0.54
N ALA A 23 7.04 -2.02 0.93
CA ALA A 23 8.04 -2.63 0.04
C ALA A 23 7.46 -3.10 -1.31
N SER A 24 6.25 -3.67 -1.29
CA SER A 24 5.54 -4.13 -2.49
C SER A 24 5.05 -3.00 -3.42
N GLU A 25 5.23 -1.74 -3.05
CA GLU A 25 4.78 -0.56 -3.81
C GLU A 25 5.97 0.21 -4.39
N ILE A 26 7.20 -0.16 -4.03
CA ILE A 26 8.42 0.49 -4.51
C ILE A 26 8.55 0.34 -6.02
N ALA A 27 8.22 -0.82 -6.59
CA ALA A 27 8.25 -1.03 -8.03
C ALA A 27 7.34 -0.05 -8.78
N SER A 28 6.15 0.27 -8.24
CA SER A 28 5.23 1.24 -8.85
C SER A 28 5.81 2.65 -8.78
N ILE A 29 6.51 3.01 -7.70
CA ILE A 29 7.19 4.30 -7.53
C ILE A 29 8.37 4.45 -8.49
N THR A 30 9.13 3.38 -8.72
CA THR A 30 10.28 3.41 -9.63
C THR A 30 9.90 3.19 -11.10
N GLY A 31 8.62 3.05 -11.43
CA GLY A 31 8.15 2.79 -12.79
C GLY A 31 8.53 1.41 -13.33
N LEU A 32 8.83 0.46 -12.45
CA LEU A 32 9.24 -0.92 -12.78
C LEU A 32 8.13 -1.96 -12.53
N ASP A 33 6.96 -1.51 -12.05
CA ASP A 33 5.80 -2.37 -11.84
C ASP A 33 5.00 -2.51 -13.13
N PRO A 34 4.92 -3.73 -13.72
CA PRO A 34 4.22 -3.93 -14.98
C PRO A 34 2.69 -3.98 -14.81
N PHE A 35 2.17 -3.95 -13.58
CA PHE A 35 0.75 -4.13 -13.29
C PHE A 35 0.08 -2.87 -12.74
N ARG A 36 0.84 -1.94 -12.17
CA ARG A 36 0.30 -0.73 -11.53
C ARG A 36 1.22 0.46 -11.70
N SER A 37 0.69 1.57 -12.21
CA SER A 37 1.43 2.82 -12.32
C SER A 37 1.59 3.56 -10.98
N MET A 38 2.49 4.55 -10.93
CA MET A 38 2.66 5.41 -9.76
C MET A 38 1.37 6.20 -9.47
N GLU A 39 0.69 6.69 -10.50
CA GLU A 39 -0.55 7.47 -10.39
C GLU A 39 -1.66 6.61 -9.77
N GLN A 40 -1.79 5.36 -10.21
CA GLN A 40 -2.75 4.43 -9.63
C GLN A 40 -2.43 4.12 -8.16
N LEU A 41 -1.14 3.93 -7.82
CA LEU A 41 -0.73 3.80 -6.42
C LEU A 41 -1.09 5.03 -5.58
N VAL A 42 -0.86 6.25 -6.07
CA VAL A 42 -1.20 7.49 -5.36
C VAL A 42 -2.71 7.59 -5.15
N HIS A 43 -3.50 7.32 -6.18
CA HIS A 43 -4.96 7.28 -6.08
C HIS A 43 -5.41 6.29 -4.99
N ASP A 44 -4.89 5.06 -5.01
CA ASP A 44 -5.24 4.01 -4.06
C ASP A 44 -4.85 4.37 -2.60
N LYS A 45 -3.77 5.13 -2.40
CA LYS A 45 -3.36 5.61 -1.07
C LYS A 45 -4.30 6.68 -0.52
N LEU A 46 -4.75 7.60 -1.35
CA LEU A 46 -5.59 8.73 -0.95
C LEU A 46 -7.06 8.32 -0.77
N PHE A 47 -7.58 7.54 -1.70
CA PHE A 47 -9.01 7.24 -1.78
C PHE A 47 -9.35 5.80 -1.41
N GLY A 48 -8.33 4.93 -1.32
CA GLY A 48 -8.54 3.49 -1.23
C GLY A 48 -8.78 2.86 -2.59
N THR A 49 -8.65 1.53 -2.62
CA THR A 49 -8.99 0.71 -3.78
C THR A 49 -10.48 0.36 -3.75
N THR A 50 -11.15 0.38 -4.90
CA THR A 50 -12.54 -0.10 -5.06
C THR A 50 -12.64 -1.61 -5.33
N PHE A 51 -11.56 -2.37 -5.23
CA PHE A 51 -11.62 -3.82 -5.38
C PHE A 51 -12.22 -4.47 -4.14
N THR A 52 -13.46 -4.93 -4.30
CA THR A 52 -14.21 -5.85 -3.43
C THR A 52 -13.48 -7.16 -3.22
#